data_AF-A0A5J4PDJ0-F1
#
_entry.id   AF-A0A5J4PDJ0-F1
#
_cell.length_a   1.000
_cell.length_b   1.000
_cell.length_c   1.000
_cell.angle_alpha   90.00
_cell.angle_beta   90.00
_cell.angle_gamma   90.00
#
_symmetry.space_group_name_H-M   'P 1'
#
loop_
_entity.id
_entity.type
_entity.pdbx_description
1 polymer ?
#
loop_
_entity_poly.entity_id
_entity_poly.type
_entity_poly.pdbx_seq_one_letter_code
_entity_poly.pdbx_strand_id
1 'polypeptide(L)'
;MTKFRTLVIWAFDSGSKSNPFKRYSVSECVYGTPFYITNEERIRLYDADFSHNKQLETQRDIFVFQCLIGCRVSDLYKMTYRNIIDGSVEYIPRKTKEDRAITVRVPLSKTAQEIIERYHDHER
;
A
#
# COMPACT_ATOMS: atom_id res chain seq x y z
N MET A 1 19.17 13.47 5.66
CA MET A 1 20.45 12.86 5.22
C MET A 1 20.31 11.87 4.04
N THR A 2 19.14 11.25 3.81
CA THR A 2 18.92 10.26 2.75
C THR A 2 19.13 10.82 1.33
N LYS A 3 18.60 12.02 1.03
CA LYS A 3 18.75 12.65 -0.30
C LYS A 3 20.21 12.97 -0.67
N PHE A 4 21.01 13.42 0.30
CA PHE A 4 22.44 13.68 0.10
C PHE A 4 23.20 12.38 -0.18
N ARG A 5 22.93 11.31 0.59
CA ARG A 5 23.49 9.98 0.31
C ARG A 5 23.14 9.50 -1.11
N THR A 6 21.88 9.65 -1.54
CA THR A 6 21.46 9.31 -2.91
C THR A 6 22.24 10.10 -3.97
N LEU A 7 22.41 11.42 -3.77
CA LEU A 7 23.19 12.27 -4.67
C LEU A 7 24.66 11.84 -4.76
N VAL A 8 25.29 11.56 -3.62
CA VAL A 8 26.70 11.14 -3.57
C VAL A 8 26.90 9.76 -4.21
N ILE A 9 25.98 8.82 -3.98
CA ILE A 9 25.99 7.52 -4.67
C ILE A 9 25.86 7.72 -6.18
N TRP A 10 24.90 8.52 -6.63
CA TRP A 10 24.71 8.82 -8.05
C TRP A 10 25.96 9.49 -8.67
N ALA A 11 26.59 10.44 -7.97
CA ALA A 11 27.79 11.11 -8.44
C ALA A 11 28.97 10.14 -8.56
N PHE A 12 29.11 9.20 -7.62
CA PHE A 12 30.11 8.13 -7.69
C PHE A 12 29.86 7.20 -8.89
N ASP A 13 28.61 6.75 -9.07
CA ASP A 13 28.20 5.93 -10.21
C ASP A 13 28.41 6.64 -11.56
N SER A 14 28.36 7.98 -11.56
CA SER A 14 28.59 8.84 -12.73
C SER A 14 30.07 9.24 -12.92
N GLY A 15 31.00 8.68 -12.15
CA GLY A 15 32.45 8.86 -12.34
C GLY A 15 33.18 9.71 -11.29
N SER A 16 32.51 10.15 -10.22
CA SER A 16 33.18 10.81 -9.10
C SER A 16 34.05 9.83 -8.30
N LYS A 17 35.15 10.33 -7.73
CA LYS A 17 36.25 9.48 -7.23
C LYS A 17 35.96 8.78 -5.89
N SER A 18 35.01 9.26 -5.08
CA SER A 18 34.81 8.72 -3.74
C SER A 18 33.34 8.61 -3.33
N ASN A 19 33.02 7.51 -2.64
CA ASN A 19 31.74 7.30 -1.99
C ASN A 19 31.97 7.12 -0.47
N PRO A 20 31.86 8.19 0.35
CA PRO A 20 32.02 8.12 1.81
C PRO A 20 30.98 7.23 2.50
N PHE A 21 29.87 6.89 1.82
CA PHE A 21 28.82 6.05 2.36
C PHE A 21 29.02 4.55 2.09
N LYS A 22 30.07 4.15 1.36
CA LYS A 22 30.31 2.74 1.00
C LYS A 22 30.52 1.83 2.22
N ARG A 23 31.07 2.37 3.31
CA ARG A 23 31.32 1.64 4.58
C ARG A 23 30.41 2.11 5.72
N TYR A 24 29.46 2.99 5.44
CA TYR A 24 28.54 3.51 6.43
C TYR A 24 27.16 2.88 6.24
N SER A 25 26.79 1.98 7.14
CA SER A 25 25.44 1.46 7.27
C SER A 25 24.77 2.11 8.47
N VAL A 26 23.59 2.70 8.25
CA VAL A 26 22.69 3.02 9.36
C VAL A 26 22.06 1.69 9.78
N SER A 27 22.19 1.33 11.04
CA SER A 27 21.51 0.16 11.60
C SER A 27 20.00 0.30 11.41
N GLU A 28 19.34 -0.79 11.03
CA GLU A 28 17.89 -0.80 10.99
C GLU A 28 17.35 -0.57 12.41
N CYS A 29 16.30 0.25 12.53
CA CYS A 29 15.59 0.37 13.79
C CYS A 29 15.02 -1.01 14.11
N VAL A 30 15.48 -1.61 15.21
CA VAL A 30 14.85 -2.82 15.75
C VAL A 30 13.51 -2.38 16.31
N TYR A 31 12.44 -2.65 15.58
CA TYR A 31 11.10 -2.49 16.07
C TYR A 31 10.81 -3.62 17.08
N GLY A 32 10.19 -3.28 18.21
CA GLY A 32 9.75 -4.27 19.20
C GLY A 32 8.59 -5.12 18.67
N THR A 33 7.85 -5.77 19.58
CA THR A 33 6.68 -6.57 19.22
C THR A 33 5.68 -5.74 18.42
N PRO A 34 5.30 -6.16 17.19
CA PRO A 34 4.34 -5.42 16.39
C PRO A 34 2.94 -5.50 17.01
N PHE A 35 2.28 -4.35 17.12
CA PHE A 35 0.86 -4.26 17.48
C PHE A 35 0.06 -3.99 16.21
N TYR A 36 -0.96 -4.82 15.97
CA TYR A 36 -1.83 -4.75 14.79
C TYR A 36 -3.26 -5.10 15.19
N ILE A 37 -4.22 -4.65 14.40
CA ILE A 37 -5.63 -4.93 14.65
C ILE A 37 -5.95 -6.41 14.45
N THR A 38 -6.85 -6.96 15.24
CA THR A 38 -7.35 -8.32 15.04
C THR A 38 -8.41 -8.38 13.92
N ASN A 39 -8.78 -9.59 13.50
CA ASN A 39 -9.87 -9.78 12.55
C ASN A 39 -11.21 -9.28 13.11
N GLU A 40 -11.45 -9.52 14.40
CA GLU A 40 -12.66 -9.09 15.12
C GLU A 40 -12.71 -7.56 15.23
N GLU A 41 -11.58 -6.91 15.48
CA GLU A 41 -11.46 -5.45 15.45
C GLU A 41 -11.74 -4.87 14.07
N ARG A 42 -11.23 -5.48 13.01
CA ARG A 42 -11.53 -5.07 11.64
C ARG A 42 -13.02 -5.22 11.31
N ILE A 43 -13.67 -6.31 11.73
CA ILE A 43 -15.11 -6.53 11.54
C ILE A 43 -15.90 -5.45 12.30
N ARG A 44 -15.58 -5.21 13.58
CA ARG A 44 -16.19 -4.12 14.35
C ARG A 44 -16.03 -2.76 13.70
N LEU A 45 -14.86 -2.49 13.10
CA LEU A 45 -14.62 -1.25 12.37
C LEU A 45 -15.48 -1.16 11.10
N TYR A 46 -15.61 -2.24 10.34
CA TYR A 46 -16.46 -2.31 9.15
C TYR A 46 -17.93 -2.02 9.47
N ASP A 47 -18.43 -2.61 10.55
CA ASP A 47 -19.83 -2.49 10.99
C ASP A 47 -20.15 -1.17 11.70
N ALA A 48 -19.13 -0.36 12.05
CA ALA A 48 -19.31 0.89 12.75
C ALA A 48 -20.07 1.92 11.89
N ASP A 49 -21.13 2.52 12.44
CA ASP A 49 -21.96 3.48 11.72
C ASP A 49 -21.33 4.90 11.68
N PHE A 50 -20.90 5.31 10.47
CA PHE A 50 -20.44 6.66 10.18
C PHE A 50 -21.39 7.39 9.21
N SER A 51 -22.65 7.00 9.12
CA SER A 51 -23.64 7.60 8.22
C SER A 51 -23.77 9.12 8.36
N HIS A 52 -23.56 9.65 9.58
CA HIS A 52 -23.54 11.07 9.91
C HIS A 52 -22.33 11.83 9.35
N ASN A 53 -21.26 11.14 8.92
CA ASN A 53 -20.04 11.73 8.38
C ASN A 53 -19.49 10.90 7.21
N LYS A 54 -19.86 11.31 5.99
CA LYS A 54 -19.46 10.63 4.75
C LYS A 54 -17.95 10.55 4.54
N GLN A 55 -17.18 11.52 5.03
CA GLN A 55 -15.73 11.49 4.91
C GLN A 55 -15.14 10.38 5.78
N LEU A 56 -15.60 10.23 7.03
CA LEU A 56 -15.17 9.14 7.92
C LEU A 56 -15.64 7.77 7.42
N GLU A 57 -16.87 7.68 6.90
CA GLU A 57 -17.39 6.46 6.26
C GLU A 57 -16.46 6.02 5.11
N THR A 58 -16.05 6.96 4.27
CA THR A 58 -15.12 6.70 3.16
C THR A 58 -13.75 6.24 3.67
N GLN A 59 -13.20 6.88 4.69
CA GLN A 59 -11.90 6.49 5.25
C GLN A 59 -11.95 5.11 5.91
N ARG A 60 -13.05 4.77 6.61
CA ARG A 60 -13.28 3.42 7.15
C ARG A 60 -13.21 2.39 6.03
N ASP A 61 -13.96 2.61 4.95
CA ASP A 61 -14.04 1.65 3.84
C ASP A 61 -12.70 1.49 3.12
N ILE A 62 -11.97 2.58 2.86
CA ILE A 62 -10.61 2.55 2.28
C ILE A 62 -9.68 1.72 3.18
N PHE A 63 -9.69 1.97 4.49
CA PHE A 63 -8.83 1.27 5.44
C PHE A 63 -9.16 -0.23 5.51
N VAL A 64 -10.44 -0.59 5.67
CA VAL A 64 -10.88 -1.99 5.73
C VAL A 64 -10.55 -2.70 4.42
N PHE A 65 -10.81 -2.07 3.27
CA PHE A 65 -10.46 -2.63 1.97
C PHE A 65 -8.95 -2.87 1.86
N GLN A 66 -8.12 -1.91 2.26
CA GLN A 66 -6.67 -2.08 2.24
C GLN A 66 -6.20 -3.25 3.13
N CYS A 67 -6.82 -3.44 4.30
CA CYS A 67 -6.54 -4.60 5.17
C CYS A 67 -6.90 -5.94 4.51
N LEU A 68 -7.95 -5.98 3.69
CA LEU A 68 -8.37 -7.20 2.98
C LEU A 68 -7.44 -7.54 1.80
N ILE A 69 -6.93 -6.51 1.10
CA ILE A 69 -6.03 -6.71 -0.06
C ILE A 69 -4.56 -6.86 0.36
N GLY A 70 -4.15 -6.20 1.45
CA GLY A 70 -2.76 -6.19 1.92
C GLY A 70 -1.80 -5.41 1.03
N CYS A 71 -2.31 -4.53 0.16
CA CYS A 71 -1.47 -3.72 -0.73
C CYS A 71 -0.90 -2.48 -0.03
N ARG A 72 0.14 -1.89 -0.62
CA ARG A 72 0.68 -0.61 -0.13
C ARG A 72 -0.29 0.51 -0.48
N VAL A 73 -0.29 1.56 0.35
CA VAL A 73 -1.07 2.78 0.13
C VAL A 73 -0.82 3.36 -1.27
N SER A 74 0.45 3.41 -1.70
CA SER A 74 0.82 3.92 -3.02
C SER A 74 0.33 3.07 -4.19
N ASP A 75 0.16 1.77 -3.97
CA ASP A 75 -0.38 0.84 -4.97
C ASP A 75 -1.90 0.99 -5.01
N LEU A 76 -2.57 1.07 -3.85
CA LEU A 76 -4.00 1.33 -3.71
C LEU A 76 -4.44 2.60 -4.46
N TYR A 77 -3.73 3.72 -4.29
CA TYR A 77 -4.03 4.98 -5.00
C TYR A 77 -3.95 4.89 -6.53
N LYS A 78 -3.32 3.84 -7.08
CA LYS A 78 -3.20 3.61 -8.53
C LYS A 78 -4.14 2.52 -9.03
N MET A 79 -4.83 1.82 -8.12
CA MET A 79 -5.80 0.80 -8.51
C MET A 79 -6.99 1.45 -9.19
N THR A 80 -7.51 0.76 -10.18
CA THR A 80 -8.69 1.13 -10.96
C THR A 80 -9.59 -0.10 -11.06
N TYR A 81 -10.85 0.06 -11.46
CA TYR A 81 -11.74 -1.09 -11.69
C TYR A 81 -11.20 -2.08 -12.73
N ARG A 82 -10.33 -1.64 -13.65
CA ARG A 82 -9.66 -2.53 -14.63
C ARG A 82 -8.70 -3.52 -13.99
N ASN A 83 -8.29 -3.28 -12.75
CA ASN A 83 -7.48 -4.21 -11.98
C ASN A 83 -8.31 -5.37 -11.42
N ILE A 84 -9.64 -5.30 -11.50
CA ILE A 84 -10.52 -6.36 -11.01
C ILE A 84 -10.77 -7.35 -12.16
N ILE A 85 -10.30 -8.59 -11.99
CA ILE A 85 -10.36 -9.66 -12.99
C ILE A 85 -10.81 -10.94 -12.28
N ASP A 86 -11.92 -11.53 -12.75
CA ASP A 86 -12.48 -12.78 -12.23
C ASP A 86 -12.55 -12.84 -10.68
N GLY A 87 -13.12 -11.80 -10.07
CA GLY A 87 -13.27 -11.71 -8.62
C GLY A 87 -11.95 -11.57 -7.86
N SER A 88 -10.87 -11.14 -8.52
CA SER A 88 -9.56 -10.88 -7.92
C SER A 88 -9.06 -9.49 -8.31
N VAL A 89 -8.21 -8.88 -7.50
CA VAL A 89 -7.46 -7.67 -7.86
C VAL A 89 -6.06 -8.08 -8.34
N GLU A 90 -5.69 -7.64 -9.53
CA GLU A 90 -4.38 -7.85 -10.13
C GLU A 90 -3.62 -6.51 -10.27
N TYR A 91 -2.42 -6.44 -9.68
CA TYR A 91 -1.59 -5.23 -9.70
C TYR A 91 -0.10 -5.55 -9.65
N ILE A 92 0.75 -4.59 -10.04
CA ILE A 92 2.21 -4.72 -10.00
C ILE A 92 2.75 -3.87 -8.84
N PRO A 93 3.26 -4.47 -7.75
CA PRO A 93 3.80 -3.73 -6.62
C PRO A 93 5.05 -2.94 -7.01
N ARG A 94 5.08 -1.62 -6.77
CA ARG A 94 6.14 -0.75 -7.32
C ARG A 94 7.43 -0.59 -6.49
N LYS A 95 7.77 -1.50 -5.57
CA LYS A 95 8.90 -1.24 -4.63
C LYS A 95 10.28 -1.70 -5.10
N THR A 96 10.41 -2.51 -6.15
CA THR A 96 11.72 -3.06 -6.54
C THR A 96 12.26 -2.41 -7.81
N LYS A 97 13.52 -1.96 -7.72
CA LYS A 97 14.42 -1.61 -8.84
C LYS A 97 14.75 -2.83 -9.74
N GLU A 98 13.92 -3.87 -9.72
CA GLU A 98 14.18 -5.10 -10.46
C GLU A 98 13.44 -5.06 -11.80
N ASP A 99 14.16 -5.44 -12.86
CA ASP A 99 13.70 -5.46 -14.26
C ASP A 99 12.53 -6.41 -14.56
N ARG A 100 11.93 -7.04 -13.53
CA ARG A 100 10.82 -7.98 -13.69
C ARG A 100 9.64 -7.57 -12.82
N ALA A 101 8.71 -6.85 -13.44
CA ALA A 101 7.40 -6.58 -12.87
C ALA A 101 6.63 -7.91 -12.69
N ILE A 102 6.47 -8.36 -11.45
CA ILE A 102 5.64 -9.53 -11.12
C ILE A 102 4.22 -9.02 -10.84
N THR A 103 3.24 -9.52 -11.57
CA THR A 103 1.82 -9.29 -11.25
C THR A 103 1.44 -10.08 -10.01
N VAL A 104 0.89 -9.38 -9.02
CA VAL A 104 0.29 -9.95 -7.82
C VAL A 104 -1.22 -10.03 -8.04
N ARG A 105 -1.79 -11.20 -7.78
CA ARG A 105 -3.23 -11.46 -7.78
C ARG A 105 -3.73 -11.71 -6.36
N VAL A 106 -4.76 -10.99 -5.95
CA VAL A 106 -5.40 -11.14 -4.63
C VAL A 106 -6.89 -11.41 -4.83
N PRO A 107 -7.42 -12.58 -4.43
CA PRO A 107 -8.86 -12.84 -4.46
C PRO A 107 -9.64 -11.86 -3.60
N LEU A 108 -10.74 -11.34 -4.13
CA LEU A 108 -11.64 -10.45 -3.39
C LEU A 108 -12.53 -11.26 -2.46
N SER A 109 -12.52 -10.92 -1.17
CA SER A 109 -13.53 -11.41 -0.24
C SER A 109 -14.88 -10.76 -0.52
N LYS A 110 -15.96 -11.36 0.02
CA LYS A 110 -17.31 -10.79 -0.08
C LYS A 110 -17.36 -9.34 0.41
N THR A 111 -16.76 -9.07 1.58
CA THR A 111 -16.67 -7.71 2.14
C THR A 111 -15.91 -6.74 1.23
N ALA A 112 -14.85 -7.20 0.56
CA ALA A 112 -14.11 -6.35 -0.38
C ALA A 112 -14.96 -6.00 -1.61
N GLN A 113 -15.73 -6.97 -2.13
CA GLN A 113 -16.68 -6.74 -3.22
C GLN A 113 -17.81 -5.77 -2.82
N GLU A 114 -18.37 -5.93 -1.63
CA GLU A 114 -19.39 -5.01 -1.07
C GLU A 114 -18.86 -3.57 -0.95
N ILE A 115 -17.59 -3.40 -0.55
CA ILE A 115 -16.95 -2.08 -0.55
C ILE A 115 -16.83 -1.55 -1.97
N ILE A 116 -16.27 -2.32 -2.91
CA ILE A 116 -16.09 -1.88 -4.31
C ILE A 116 -17.43 -1.42 -4.91
N GLU A 117 -18.50 -2.19 -4.72
CA GLU A 117 -19.83 -1.89 -5.25
C GLU A 117 -20.38 -0.57 -4.73
N ARG A 118 -20.16 -0.25 -3.44
CA ARG A 118 -20.61 1.02 -2.83
C ARG A 118 -20.02 2.27 -3.48
N TYR A 119 -18.90 2.13 -4.19
CA TYR A 119 -18.21 3.23 -4.88
C TYR A 119 -18.24 3.08 -6.40
N HIS A 120 -18.92 2.08 -6.96
CA HIS A 120 -18.95 1.84 -8.41
C HIS A 120 -19.73 2.93 -9.17
N ASP A 121 -20.69 3.60 -8.52
CA ASP A 121 -21.42 4.72 -9.12
C ASP A 121 -20.63 6.03 -9.04
N HIS A 122 -20.25 6.54 -10.21
CA HIS A 122 -19.44 7.75 -10.41
C HIS A 122 -20.17 9.09 -10.16
N GLU A 123 -21.43 9.09 -9.70
CA GLU A 123 -22.23 10.31 -9.45
C GLU A 123 -22.28 10.75 -7.97
N ARG A 124 -21.31 10.35 -7.14
CA ARG A 124 -21.11 10.89 -5.78
C ARG A 124 -20.00 11.92 -5.70
#